data_AF-A0A436A498-F1
#
_entry.id   AF-A0A436A498-F1
#
_cell.length_a   1.000
_cell.length_b   1.000
_cell.length_c   1.000
_cell.angle_alpha   90.00
_cell.angle_beta   90.00
_cell.angle_gamma   90.00
#
_symmetry.space_group_name_H-M   'P 1'
#
loop_
_entity.id
_entity.type
_entity.pdbx_description
1 polymer ?
#
loop_
_entity_poly.entity_id
_entity_poly.type
_entity_poly.pdbx_seq_one_letter_code
_entity_poly.pdbx_strand_id
1 'polypeptide(L)'
;MTLRYPLAAKQMGNHLAMTDVSADLVFRRGKEVGKAVYQNRPLSKAGISERLFAFLFSGLVYPQIWEDPDVDMEAMQLGQGHRVVTIASGGCNILAYLTRSPAQVDAVDLNTAHIALNRMKLEAVRHLPSQGDLFRFFGAADTSHNSKAYDRFIAPHLDPVSRHYWERRNWRGRRRITVFDRNFYQTGLLGLFIAMGHRTGKFFGVDPAGIMQA
;
A
#
# COMPACT_ATOMS: atom_id res chain seq x y z
N MET A 1 10.06 -27.21 -8.37
CA MET A 1 9.79 -26.13 -7.39
C MET A 1 8.28 -26.07 -7.21
N THR A 2 7.76 -26.60 -6.12
CA THR A 2 6.32 -26.59 -5.82
C THR A 2 5.93 -25.16 -5.46
N LEU A 3 5.03 -24.53 -6.21
CA LEU A 3 4.52 -23.20 -5.87
C LEU A 3 3.83 -23.30 -4.51
N ARG A 4 4.28 -22.49 -3.54
CA ARG A 4 3.69 -22.44 -2.18
C ARG A 4 2.21 -22.04 -2.22
N TYR A 5 1.82 -21.31 -3.26
CA TYR A 5 0.43 -21.00 -3.61
C TYR A 5 0.02 -21.86 -4.81
N PRO A 6 -0.74 -22.96 -4.62
CA PRO A 6 -1.35 -23.64 -5.74
C PRO A 6 -2.32 -22.65 -6.39
N LEU A 7 -1.96 -22.19 -7.59
CA LEU A 7 -2.85 -21.42 -8.44
C LEU A 7 -4.13 -22.22 -8.63
N ALA A 8 -5.27 -21.55 -8.69
CA ALA A 8 -6.53 -22.21 -9.05
C ALA A 8 -6.31 -23.07 -10.31
N ALA A 9 -6.84 -24.30 -10.30
CA ALA A 9 -6.62 -25.32 -11.34
C ALA A 9 -6.95 -24.84 -12.77
N LYS A 10 -7.72 -23.75 -12.88
CA LYS A 10 -7.95 -23.01 -14.12
C LYS A 10 -8.03 -21.51 -13.79
N GLN A 11 -6.99 -20.73 -14.09
CA GLN A 11 -7.16 -19.28 -14.23
C GLN A 11 -7.94 -19.04 -15.52
N MET A 12 -9.28 -19.06 -15.45
CA MET A 12 -10.11 -18.52 -16.52
C MET A 12 -9.80 -17.04 -16.58
N GLY A 13 -9.13 -16.60 -17.64
CA GLY A 13 -8.52 -15.28 -17.80
C GLY A 13 -9.16 -14.24 -16.89
N ASN A 14 -8.49 -13.93 -15.79
CA ASN A 14 -9.00 -12.98 -14.82
C ASN A 14 -9.13 -11.65 -15.54
N HIS A 15 -10.34 -11.33 -16.02
CA HIS A 15 -10.74 -9.96 -16.27
C HIS A 15 -10.82 -9.33 -14.89
N LEU A 16 -9.67 -8.92 -14.37
CA LEU A 16 -9.56 -7.95 -13.30
C LEU A 16 -10.12 -6.64 -13.87
N ALA A 17 -11.44 -6.55 -13.96
CA ALA A 17 -12.15 -5.33 -14.30
C ALA A 17 -12.17 -4.49 -13.03
N MET A 18 -11.45 -3.38 -13.07
CA MET A 18 -11.35 -2.47 -11.95
C MET A 18 -12.54 -1.52 -12.00
N THR A 19 -13.60 -1.82 -11.26
CA THR A 19 -14.71 -0.87 -11.11
C THR A 19 -14.29 0.18 -10.08
N ASP A 20 -14.00 1.39 -10.55
CA ASP A 20 -13.60 2.49 -9.68
C ASP A 20 -14.80 3.36 -9.32
N VAL A 21 -15.40 3.09 -8.16
CA VAL A 21 -16.40 3.98 -7.54
C VAL A 21 -15.73 5.08 -6.70
N SER A 22 -14.41 5.00 -6.50
CA SER A 22 -13.63 5.91 -5.66
C SER A 22 -13.52 7.30 -6.30
N ALA A 23 -13.34 7.39 -7.61
CA ALA A 23 -13.30 8.68 -8.31
C ALA A 23 -14.58 9.51 -8.07
N ASP A 24 -15.75 8.88 -8.20
CA ASP A 24 -17.05 9.51 -7.95
C ASP A 24 -17.30 9.81 -6.47
N LEU A 25 -16.82 8.94 -5.57
CA LEU A 25 -16.97 9.11 -4.12
C LEU A 25 -16.00 10.16 -3.55
N VAL A 26 -14.78 10.28 -4.05
CA VAL A 26 -13.74 11.21 -3.57
C VAL A 26 -14.18 12.66 -3.76
N PHE A 27 -14.82 13.00 -4.89
CA PHE A 27 -15.34 14.35 -5.13
C PHE A 27 -16.52 14.72 -4.22
N ARG A 28 -17.28 13.73 -3.71
CA ARG A 28 -18.39 13.94 -2.75
C ARG A 28 -17.94 13.87 -1.27
N ARG A 29 -16.80 13.25 -0.95
CA ARG A 29 -16.43 12.76 0.41
C ARG A 29 -15.77 13.73 1.37
N GLY A 30 -15.27 14.89 0.93
CA GLY A 30 -14.50 15.79 1.82
C GLY A 30 -15.22 16.17 3.12
N LYS A 31 -16.57 16.17 3.11
CA LYS A 31 -17.41 16.47 4.29
C LYS A 31 -17.66 15.26 5.22
N GLU A 32 -17.92 14.07 4.69
CA GLU A 32 -18.37 12.92 5.50
C GLU A 32 -17.20 12.20 6.21
N VAL A 33 -16.04 12.10 5.55
CA VAL A 33 -14.81 11.61 6.23
C VAL A 33 -14.35 12.59 7.30
N GLY A 34 -14.46 13.90 7.03
CA GLY A 34 -14.19 14.94 8.01
C GLY A 34 -15.10 14.85 9.24
N LYS A 35 -16.40 14.59 9.05
CA LYS A 35 -17.34 14.37 10.18
C LYS A 35 -17.04 13.09 10.96
N ALA A 36 -16.65 12.01 10.28
CA ALA A 36 -16.32 10.75 10.96
C ALA A 36 -15.03 10.85 11.79
N VAL A 37 -14.04 11.61 11.31
CA VAL A 37 -12.71 11.73 11.92
C VAL A 37 -12.62 12.88 12.94
N TYR A 38 -13.37 13.98 12.75
CA TYR A 38 -13.38 15.14 13.66
C TYR A 38 -14.67 15.17 14.48
N GLN A 39 -14.67 14.49 15.62
CA GLN A 39 -15.81 14.44 16.53
C GLN A 39 -15.74 15.54 17.60
N ASN A 40 -14.56 16.15 17.81
CA ASN A 40 -14.32 17.07 18.91
C ASN A 40 -14.02 18.52 18.46
N ARG A 41 -14.26 19.48 19.37
CA ARG A 41 -13.90 20.89 19.15
C ARG A 41 -12.40 21.01 18.85
N PRO A 42 -11.99 21.81 17.86
CA PRO A 42 -10.62 21.83 17.34
C PRO A 42 -9.53 22.25 18.34
N LEU A 43 -9.90 22.98 19.40
CA LEU A 43 -8.97 23.46 20.44
C LEU A 43 -8.99 22.60 21.72
N SER A 44 -9.76 21.51 21.75
CA SER A 44 -9.69 20.56 22.88
C SER A 44 -8.50 19.62 22.71
N LYS A 45 -8.01 19.03 23.82
CA LYS A 45 -6.96 17.99 23.76
C LYS A 45 -7.35 16.85 22.81
N ALA A 46 -8.62 16.44 22.81
CA ALA A 46 -9.14 15.43 21.91
C ALA A 46 -9.14 15.88 20.44
N GLY A 47 -9.57 17.12 20.14
CA GLY A 47 -9.58 17.66 18.78
C GLY A 47 -8.18 17.90 18.20
N ILE A 48 -7.21 18.25 19.04
CA ILE A 48 -5.79 18.33 18.65
C ILE A 48 -5.26 16.93 18.31
N SER A 49 -5.55 15.92 19.14
CA SER A 49 -5.17 14.53 18.89
C SER A 49 -5.80 13.97 17.61
N GLU A 50 -7.08 14.26 17.35
CA GLU A 50 -7.76 13.87 16.10
C GLU A 50 -7.12 14.49 14.87
N ARG A 51 -6.72 15.77 14.95
CA ARG A 51 -6.04 16.47 13.87
C ARG A 51 -4.63 15.95 13.65
N LEU A 52 -3.91 15.65 14.72
CA LEU A 52 -2.61 15.00 14.64
C LEU A 52 -2.75 13.61 14.02
N PHE A 53 -3.74 12.82 14.44
CA PHE A 53 -4.06 11.53 13.84
C PHE A 53 -4.37 11.67 12.34
N ALA A 54 -5.29 12.56 11.95
CA ALA A 54 -5.62 12.79 10.55
C ALA A 54 -4.40 13.23 9.72
N PHE A 55 -3.52 14.05 10.29
CA PHE A 55 -2.27 14.45 9.66
C PHE A 55 -1.31 13.26 9.47
N LEU A 56 -1.12 12.46 10.52
CA LEU A 56 -0.29 11.26 10.50
C LEU A 56 -0.80 10.23 9.46
N PHE A 57 -2.11 10.10 9.31
CA PHE A 57 -2.76 9.18 8.36
C PHE A 57 -3.04 9.79 6.97
N SER A 58 -2.63 11.04 6.72
CA SER A 58 -2.79 11.69 5.41
C SER A 58 -1.77 11.24 4.35
N GLY A 59 -0.71 10.54 4.79
CA GLY A 59 0.34 9.98 3.95
C GLY A 59 0.37 8.46 3.99
N LEU A 60 1.33 7.86 3.29
CA LEU A 60 1.54 6.40 3.37
C LEU A 60 1.93 6.02 4.80
N VAL A 61 1.19 5.11 5.44
CA VAL A 61 1.49 4.70 6.82
C VAL A 61 2.55 3.62 6.82
N TYR A 62 2.30 2.54 6.07
CA TYR A 62 3.25 1.44 5.87
C TYR A 62 3.14 0.87 4.45
N PRO A 63 4.26 0.40 3.86
CA PRO A 63 4.30 -0.12 2.49
C PRO A 63 3.90 -1.61 2.38
N GLN A 64 3.97 -2.32 3.50
CA GLN A 64 3.71 -3.75 3.63
C GLN A 64 3.06 -4.04 4.98
N ILE A 65 2.26 -5.10 5.00
CA ILE A 65 1.60 -5.67 6.17
C ILE A 65 2.32 -6.94 6.64
N TRP A 66 2.14 -7.27 7.92
CA TRP A 66 2.78 -8.42 8.58
C TRP A 66 1.82 -9.61 8.74
N GLU A 67 0.59 -9.51 8.22
CA GLU A 67 -0.39 -10.59 8.25
C GLU A 67 0.09 -11.80 7.42
N ASP A 68 -0.29 -13.00 7.88
CA ASP A 68 -0.10 -14.23 7.11
C ASP A 68 -1.35 -14.49 6.25
N PRO A 69 -1.29 -14.25 4.92
CA PRO A 69 -2.44 -14.45 4.06
C PRO A 69 -2.84 -15.93 3.94
N ASP A 70 -1.97 -16.88 4.27
CA ASP A 70 -2.31 -18.31 4.21
C ASP A 70 -3.33 -18.66 5.30
N VAL A 71 -3.12 -18.17 6.52
CA VAL A 71 -4.05 -18.33 7.64
C VAL A 71 -5.39 -17.66 7.33
N ASP A 72 -5.36 -16.45 6.75
CA ASP A 72 -6.57 -15.73 6.35
C ASP A 72 -7.37 -16.53 5.30
N MET A 73 -6.70 -17.03 4.26
CA MET A 73 -7.33 -17.81 3.20
C MET A 73 -7.86 -19.16 3.70
N GLU A 74 -7.16 -19.83 4.61
CA GLU A 74 -7.60 -21.07 5.24
C GLU A 74 -8.85 -20.84 6.09
N ALA A 75 -8.83 -19.84 6.97
CA ALA A 75 -9.95 -19.51 7.84
C ALA A 75 -11.21 -19.14 7.04
N MET A 76 -11.05 -18.39 5.94
CA MET A 76 -12.15 -18.05 5.03
C MET A 76 -12.56 -19.18 4.09
N GLN A 77 -11.78 -20.27 4.02
CA GLN A 77 -11.87 -21.29 2.96
C GLN A 77 -11.95 -20.64 1.57
N LEU A 78 -11.07 -19.65 1.32
CA LEU A 78 -11.15 -18.80 0.15
C LEU A 78 -10.96 -19.60 -1.15
N GLY A 79 -11.95 -19.56 -2.03
CA GLY A 79 -11.97 -20.28 -3.29
C GLY A 79 -12.50 -19.47 -4.46
N GLN A 80 -12.59 -20.15 -5.61
CA GLN A 80 -13.08 -19.57 -6.85
C GLN A 80 -14.53 -19.11 -6.69
N GLY A 81 -14.86 -17.97 -7.27
CA GLY A 81 -16.24 -17.44 -7.27
C GLY A 81 -16.63 -16.68 -5.99
N HIS A 82 -15.81 -16.73 -4.94
CA HIS A 82 -16.07 -15.96 -3.71
C HIS A 82 -15.98 -14.46 -3.97
N ARG A 83 -16.68 -13.67 -3.15
CA ARG A 83 -16.61 -12.21 -3.12
C ARG A 83 -16.08 -11.79 -1.76
N VAL A 84 -14.98 -11.04 -1.73
CA VAL A 84 -14.26 -10.70 -0.49
C VAL A 84 -14.27 -9.19 -0.31
N VAL A 85 -14.56 -8.72 0.90
CA VAL A 85 -14.30 -7.32 1.29
C VAL A 85 -13.08 -7.33 2.21
N THR A 86 -12.12 -6.43 1.97
CA THR A 86 -10.91 -6.35 2.78
C THR A 86 -10.40 -4.92 2.91
N ILE A 87 -9.62 -4.66 3.96
CA ILE A 87 -8.98 -3.35 4.14
C ILE A 87 -7.80 -3.27 3.18
N ALA A 88 -7.72 -2.20 2.37
CA ALA A 88 -6.72 -2.14 1.31
C ALA A 88 -5.29 -2.13 1.88
N SER A 89 -5.02 -1.30 2.89
CA SER A 89 -3.81 -1.41 3.71
C SER A 89 -2.53 -1.41 2.83
N GLY A 90 -1.52 -2.19 3.18
CA GLY A 90 -0.34 -2.40 2.35
C GLY A 90 -0.62 -3.12 1.02
N GLY A 91 -1.81 -3.72 0.83
CA GLY A 91 -2.25 -4.36 -0.41
C GLY A 91 -1.69 -5.76 -0.68
N CYS A 92 -0.84 -6.29 0.20
CA CYS A 92 -0.26 -7.62 0.01
C CYS A 92 -1.32 -8.74 0.09
N ASN A 93 -2.30 -8.62 1.00
CA ASN A 93 -3.37 -9.60 1.15
C ASN A 93 -4.29 -9.63 -0.06
N ILE A 94 -4.61 -8.48 -0.67
CA ILE A 94 -5.40 -8.46 -1.92
C ILE A 94 -4.70 -9.29 -3.00
N LEU A 95 -3.40 -9.05 -3.23
CA LEU A 95 -2.65 -9.80 -4.24
C LEU A 95 -2.63 -11.29 -3.92
N ALA A 96 -2.50 -11.66 -2.64
CA ALA A 96 -2.56 -13.06 -2.21
C ALA A 96 -3.94 -13.67 -2.46
N TYR A 97 -5.02 -12.98 -2.10
CA TYR A 97 -6.40 -13.45 -2.30
C TYR A 97 -6.73 -13.66 -3.78
N LEU A 98 -6.22 -12.80 -4.65
CA LEU A 98 -6.41 -12.94 -6.11
C LEU A 98 -5.82 -14.24 -6.67
N THR A 99 -4.87 -14.89 -5.98
CA THR A 99 -4.33 -16.19 -6.40
C THR A 99 -5.35 -17.33 -6.31
N ARG A 100 -6.41 -17.16 -5.50
CA ARG A 100 -7.52 -18.12 -5.37
C ARG A 100 -8.64 -17.92 -6.40
N SER A 101 -8.47 -16.98 -7.33
CA SER A 101 -9.45 -16.63 -8.36
C SER A 101 -10.87 -16.31 -7.82
N PRO A 102 -11.01 -15.46 -6.78
CA PRO A 102 -12.32 -14.99 -6.35
C PRO A 102 -13.04 -14.27 -7.50
N ALA A 103 -14.37 -14.22 -7.46
CA ALA A 103 -15.15 -13.43 -8.40
C ALA A 103 -14.91 -11.92 -8.23
N GLN A 104 -14.70 -11.46 -6.99
CA GLN A 104 -14.50 -10.04 -6.68
C GLN A 104 -13.73 -9.85 -5.37
N VAL A 105 -12.89 -8.82 -5.32
CA VAL A 105 -12.30 -8.31 -4.09
C VAL A 105 -12.57 -6.81 -4.00
N ASP A 106 -13.37 -6.42 -3.01
CA ASP A 106 -13.66 -5.02 -2.68
C ASP A 106 -12.68 -4.54 -1.60
N ALA A 107 -11.67 -3.81 -2.03
CA ALA A 107 -10.63 -3.26 -1.16
C ALA A 107 -10.97 -1.84 -0.71
N VAL A 108 -11.14 -1.64 0.59
CA VAL A 108 -11.58 -0.36 1.17
C VAL A 108 -10.53 0.22 2.11
N ASP A 109 -10.27 1.52 2.01
CA ASP A 109 -9.38 2.22 2.95
C ASP A 109 -9.80 3.70 3.06
N LEU A 110 -9.60 4.27 4.25
CA LEU A 110 -9.78 5.70 4.48
C LEU A 110 -8.58 6.49 3.96
N ASN A 111 -7.41 5.87 3.92
CA ASN A 111 -6.17 6.44 3.46
C ASN A 111 -6.01 6.27 1.94
N THR A 112 -6.18 7.38 1.23
CA THR A 112 -6.00 7.43 -0.24
C THR A 112 -4.58 7.06 -0.68
N ALA A 113 -3.56 7.20 0.18
CA ALA A 113 -2.20 6.75 -0.13
C ALA A 113 -2.11 5.22 -0.24
N HIS A 114 -2.82 4.48 0.62
CA HIS A 114 -2.90 3.03 0.51
C HIS A 114 -3.63 2.62 -0.77
N ILE A 115 -4.76 3.26 -1.09
CA ILE A 115 -5.45 3.00 -2.37
C ILE A 115 -4.51 3.22 -3.56
N ALA A 116 -3.76 4.34 -3.59
CA ALA A 116 -2.80 4.62 -4.66
C ALA A 116 -1.66 3.59 -4.73
N LEU A 117 -1.21 3.05 -3.60
CA LEU A 117 -0.22 1.96 -3.55
C LEU A 117 -0.79 0.64 -4.09
N ASN A 118 -2.03 0.31 -3.71
CA ASN A 118 -2.70 -0.91 -4.12
C ASN A 118 -2.93 -0.91 -5.64
N ARG A 119 -3.40 0.22 -6.18
CA ARG A 119 -3.52 0.44 -7.64
C ARG A 119 -2.17 0.26 -8.33
N MET A 120 -1.10 0.87 -7.81
CA MET A 120 0.25 0.68 -8.38
C MET A 120 0.68 -0.78 -8.38
N LYS A 121 0.49 -1.51 -7.28
CA LYS A 121 0.87 -2.92 -7.18
C LYS A 121 0.13 -3.78 -8.21
N LEU A 122 -1.15 -3.55 -8.40
CA LEU A 122 -1.94 -4.25 -9.43
C LEU A 122 -1.44 -3.96 -10.84
N GLU A 123 -1.24 -2.69 -11.20
CA GLU A 123 -0.73 -2.33 -12.53
C GLU A 123 0.71 -2.81 -12.75
N ALA A 124 1.54 -2.83 -11.71
CA ALA A 124 2.88 -3.38 -11.77
C ALA A 124 2.86 -4.90 -12.07
N VAL A 125 1.98 -5.66 -11.43
CA VAL A 125 1.81 -7.11 -11.70
C VAL A 125 1.41 -7.38 -13.15
N ARG A 126 0.61 -6.49 -13.76
CA ARG A 126 0.15 -6.64 -15.14
C ARG A 126 1.16 -6.22 -16.19
N HIS A 127 1.88 -5.14 -15.93
CA HIS A 127 2.59 -4.40 -16.97
C HIS A 127 4.11 -4.39 -16.82
N LEU A 128 4.65 -4.77 -15.66
CA LEU A 128 6.09 -5.00 -15.58
C LEU A 128 6.50 -6.22 -16.43
N PRO A 129 7.65 -6.17 -17.11
CA PRO A 129 8.01 -7.19 -18.11
C PRO A 129 8.19 -8.60 -17.54
N SER A 130 8.56 -8.71 -16.26
CA SER A 130 8.88 -9.99 -15.64
C SER A 130 8.58 -9.99 -14.13
N GLN A 131 8.48 -11.20 -13.56
CA GLN A 131 8.40 -11.38 -12.11
C GLN A 131 9.66 -10.86 -11.41
N GLY A 132 10.83 -10.94 -12.05
CA GLY A 132 12.07 -10.35 -11.55
C GLY A 132 11.99 -8.82 -11.47
N ASP A 133 11.34 -8.17 -12.45
CA ASP A 133 11.11 -6.72 -12.41
C ASP A 133 10.14 -6.31 -11.31
N LEU A 134 9.10 -7.11 -11.06
CA LEU A 134 8.17 -6.88 -9.96
C LEU A 134 8.91 -6.97 -8.61
N PHE A 135 9.73 -8.00 -8.42
CA PHE A 135 10.54 -8.15 -7.21
C PHE A 135 11.56 -7.02 -7.08
N ARG A 136 12.24 -6.63 -8.15
CA ARG A 136 13.17 -5.50 -8.16
C ARG A 136 12.47 -4.18 -7.82
N PHE A 137 11.22 -4.00 -8.24
CA PHE A 137 10.48 -2.77 -8.00
C PHE A 137 10.07 -2.58 -6.53
N PHE A 138 9.59 -3.66 -5.88
CA PHE A 138 9.05 -3.59 -4.52
C PHE A 138 9.95 -4.20 -3.44
N GLY A 139 10.81 -5.14 -3.81
CA GLY A 139 11.60 -6.00 -2.90
C GLY A 139 13.08 -5.65 -2.81
N ALA A 140 13.66 -5.07 -3.87
CA ALA A 140 15.05 -4.61 -3.83
C ALA A 140 15.14 -3.16 -3.36
N ALA A 141 16.15 -2.86 -2.54
CA ALA A 141 16.51 -1.50 -2.19
C ALA A 141 17.45 -0.88 -3.24
N ASP A 142 17.59 0.44 -3.19
CA ASP A 142 18.60 1.23 -3.92
C ASP A 142 18.66 0.99 -5.43
N THR A 143 17.50 0.72 -6.04
CA THR A 143 17.38 0.53 -7.48
C THR A 143 16.94 1.81 -8.16
N SER A 144 17.91 2.65 -8.55
CA SER A 144 17.70 3.98 -9.14
C SER A 144 16.89 4.05 -10.45
N HIS A 145 16.51 2.90 -11.00
CA HIS A 145 15.76 2.76 -12.24
C HIS A 145 14.27 2.46 -12.02
N ASN A 146 13.81 2.34 -10.78
CA ASN A 146 12.41 2.05 -10.48
C ASN A 146 11.47 3.17 -10.92
N SER A 147 11.81 4.44 -10.71
CA SER A 147 11.01 5.57 -11.20
C SER A 147 10.89 5.60 -12.73
N LYS A 148 11.93 5.17 -13.46
CA LYS A 148 11.90 5.03 -14.93
C LYS A 148 11.01 3.85 -15.37
N ALA A 149 11.10 2.73 -14.65
CA ALA A 149 10.22 1.58 -14.90
C ALA A 149 8.75 1.94 -14.65
N TYR A 150 8.47 2.72 -13.61
CA TYR A 150 7.15 3.27 -13.36
C TYR A 150 6.66 4.11 -14.55
N ASP A 151 7.45 5.08 -15.01
CA ASP A 151 7.05 5.97 -16.11
C ASP A 151 6.73 5.18 -17.39
N ARG A 152 7.51 4.14 -17.67
CA ARG A 152 7.40 3.34 -18.89
C ARG A 152 6.27 2.31 -18.85
N PHE A 153 6.13 1.60 -17.73
CA PHE A 153 5.30 0.40 -17.67
C PHE A 153 4.06 0.55 -16.79
N ILE A 154 4.04 1.48 -15.82
CA ILE A 154 2.95 1.54 -14.82
C ILE A 154 2.11 2.81 -15.01
N ALA A 155 2.76 3.98 -15.10
CA ALA A 155 2.10 5.28 -15.20
C ALA A 155 1.06 5.40 -16.33
N PRO A 156 1.25 4.79 -17.53
CA PRO A 156 0.25 4.85 -18.59
C PRO A 156 -1.08 4.15 -18.27
N HIS A 157 -1.06 3.17 -17.36
CA HIS A 157 -2.21 2.34 -17.01
C HIS A 157 -2.84 2.71 -15.67
N LEU A 158 -2.18 3.58 -14.91
CA LEU A 158 -2.63 3.99 -13.59
C LEU A 158 -3.74 5.05 -13.69
N ASP A 159 -4.74 4.95 -12.82
CA ASP A 159 -5.83 5.93 -12.78
C ASP A 159 -5.30 7.35 -12.45
N PRO A 160 -6.01 8.41 -12.88
CA PRO A 160 -5.54 9.78 -12.70
C PRO A 160 -5.26 10.18 -11.25
N VAL A 161 -6.04 9.67 -10.29
CA VAL A 161 -5.92 10.02 -8.86
C VAL A 161 -4.65 9.40 -8.27
N SER A 162 -4.45 8.11 -8.51
CA SER A 162 -3.25 7.40 -8.07
C SER A 162 -2.00 7.92 -8.78
N ARG A 163 -2.08 8.22 -10.08
CA ARG A 163 -0.98 8.83 -10.83
C ARG A 163 -0.60 10.20 -10.27
N HIS A 164 -1.58 11.06 -10.00
CA HIS A 164 -1.34 12.34 -9.35
C HIS A 164 -0.63 12.17 -8.00
N TYR A 165 -1.04 11.20 -7.19
CA TYR A 165 -0.38 10.89 -5.92
C TYR A 165 1.11 10.56 -6.11
N TRP A 166 1.47 9.69 -7.05
CA TRP A 166 2.87 9.26 -7.23
C TRP A 166 3.75 10.28 -7.96
N GLU A 167 3.17 11.09 -8.83
CA GLU A 167 3.90 12.14 -9.56
C GLU A 167 4.02 13.45 -8.78
N ARG A 168 3.28 13.61 -7.67
CA ARG A 168 3.38 14.79 -6.81
C ARG A 168 4.82 15.02 -6.37
N ARG A 169 5.27 16.27 -6.54
CA ARG A 169 6.63 16.69 -6.17
C ARG A 169 6.69 17.21 -4.74
N ASN A 170 7.79 16.91 -4.06
CA ASN A 170 8.12 17.55 -2.79
C ASN A 170 8.76 18.93 -3.04
N TRP A 171 9.08 19.64 -1.95
CA TRP A 171 9.69 20.98 -2.01
C TRP A 171 11.06 21.01 -2.72
N ARG A 172 11.75 19.87 -2.85
CA ARG A 172 13.00 19.73 -3.63
C ARG A 172 12.75 19.36 -5.10
N GLY A 173 11.51 19.42 -5.56
CA GLY A 173 11.12 19.07 -6.93
C GLY A 173 11.13 17.56 -7.25
N ARG A 174 11.42 16.69 -6.27
CA ARG A 174 11.46 15.24 -6.50
C ARG A 174 10.06 14.66 -6.46
N ARG A 175 9.70 13.86 -7.48
CA ARG A 175 8.44 13.12 -7.52
C ARG A 175 8.41 12.06 -6.42
N ARG A 176 7.24 11.84 -5.83
CA ARG A 176 7.05 10.84 -4.78
C ARG A 176 7.46 9.44 -5.22
N ILE A 177 7.25 9.08 -6.49
CA ILE A 177 7.66 7.77 -7.04
C ILE A 177 9.15 7.44 -6.83
N THR A 178 10.02 8.43 -6.66
CA THR A 178 11.45 8.20 -6.39
C THR A 178 11.73 7.54 -5.04
N VAL A 179 10.72 7.33 -4.18
CA VAL A 179 10.86 6.47 -2.99
C VAL A 179 11.21 5.02 -3.36
N PHE A 180 10.73 4.53 -4.50
CA PHE A 180 11.06 3.20 -5.00
C PHE A 180 12.47 3.11 -5.56
N ASP A 181 13.15 4.23 -5.80
CA ASP A 181 14.56 4.22 -6.20
C ASP A 181 15.50 3.89 -5.04
N ARG A 182 14.95 3.75 -3.83
CA ARG A 182 15.64 3.57 -2.55
C ARG A 182 15.02 2.39 -1.80
N ASN A 183 15.29 2.27 -0.51
CA ASN A 183 14.59 1.33 0.34
C ASN A 183 13.13 1.75 0.59
N PHE A 184 12.20 1.22 -0.20
CA PHE A 184 10.77 1.50 -0.06
C PHE A 184 10.21 1.05 1.31
N TYR A 185 10.76 -0.01 1.91
CA TYR A 185 10.32 -0.51 3.21
C TYR A 185 10.51 0.48 4.37
N GLN A 186 11.44 1.42 4.22
CA GLN A 186 11.68 2.48 5.20
C GLN A 186 10.79 3.72 4.97
N THR A 187 9.91 3.68 3.97
CA THR A 187 9.03 4.79 3.63
C THR A 187 7.74 4.74 4.44
N GLY A 188 7.15 5.91 4.67
CA GLY A 188 5.88 6.05 5.37
C GLY A 188 6.06 6.37 6.85
N LEU A 189 4.93 6.52 7.54
CA LEU A 189 4.91 6.90 8.94
C LEU A 189 5.61 5.87 9.85
N LEU A 190 5.38 4.58 9.59
CA LEU A 190 6.01 3.51 10.36
C LEU A 190 7.54 3.54 10.24
N GLY A 191 8.06 3.71 9.02
CA GLY A 191 9.51 3.82 8.79
C GLY A 191 10.13 5.02 9.53
N LEU A 192 9.41 6.15 9.59
CA LEU A 192 9.82 7.32 10.38
C LEU A 192 9.86 7.00 11.89
N PHE A 193 8.84 6.33 12.43
CA PHE A 193 8.82 5.94 13.85
C PHE A 193 9.94 4.98 14.21
N ILE A 194 10.18 3.97 13.38
CA ILE A 194 11.29 3.03 13.58
C ILE A 194 12.62 3.80 13.57
N ALA A 195 12.85 4.65 12.58
CA ALA A 195 14.07 5.45 12.50
C ALA A 195 14.27 6.37 13.72
N MET A 196 13.20 6.99 14.23
CA MET A 196 13.26 7.79 15.46
C MET A 196 13.55 6.91 16.69
N GLY A 197 12.90 5.75 16.81
CA GLY A 197 13.16 4.80 17.89
C GLY A 197 14.61 4.34 17.94
N HIS A 198 15.21 4.02 16.78
CA HIS A 198 16.63 3.70 16.70
C HIS A 198 17.53 4.85 17.16
N ARG A 199 17.22 6.10 16.79
CA ARG A 199 18.00 7.27 17.24
C ARG A 199 17.88 7.48 18.75
N THR A 200 16.67 7.37 19.29
CA THR A 200 16.42 7.51 20.72
C THR A 200 17.11 6.41 21.51
N GLY A 201 17.01 5.15 21.08
CA GLY A 201 17.73 4.03 21.69
C GLY A 201 19.23 4.31 21.75
N LYS A 202 19.83 4.69 20.61
CA LYS A 202 21.26 5.00 20.53
C LYS A 202 21.66 6.17 21.42
N PHE A 203 20.80 7.19 21.53
CA PHE A 203 21.01 8.31 22.44
C PHE A 203 21.07 7.87 23.91
N PHE A 204 20.29 6.85 24.30
CA PHE A 204 20.33 6.24 25.62
C PHE A 204 21.33 5.07 25.74
N GLY A 205 22.21 4.87 24.75
CA GLY A 205 23.24 3.81 24.79
C GLY A 205 22.73 2.40 24.48
N VAL A 206 21.49 2.25 24.02
CA VAL A 206 20.92 0.97 23.57
C VAL A 206 21.00 0.90 22.05
N ASP A 207 21.42 -0.23 21.48
CA ASP A 207 21.30 -0.46 20.03
C ASP A 207 20.14 -1.41 19.72
N PRO A 208 18.98 -0.89 19.26
CA PRO A 208 17.85 -1.74 18.92
C PRO A 208 18.15 -2.73 17.79
N ALA A 209 19.19 -2.50 16.99
CA ALA A 209 19.61 -3.46 15.96
C ALA A 209 20.04 -4.81 16.54
N GLY A 210 20.44 -4.86 17.82
CA GLY A 210 20.77 -6.11 18.52
C GLY A 210 19.59 -7.08 18.62
N ILE A 211 18.33 -6.60 18.58
CA ILE A 211 17.14 -7.47 18.59
C ILE A 211 17.13 -8.43 17.38
N MET A 212 17.67 -7.99 16.25
CA MET A 212 17.71 -8.80 15.02
C MET A 212 18.86 -9.81 15.00
N GLN A 213 19.72 -9.81 16.01
CA GLN A 213 20.86 -10.73 16.14
C GLN A 213 20.60 -11.88 17.13
N ALA A 214 19.49 -11.82 17.86
CA ALA A 214 19.02 -12.85 18.79
C ALA A 214 18.18 -13.90 18.08
#